data_AF-A0A351UH04-F1
#
_entry.id   AF-A0A351UH04-F1
#
_cell.length_a   1.000
_cell.length_b   1.000
_cell.length_c   1.000
_cell.angle_alpha   90.00
_cell.angle_beta   90.00
_cell.angle_gamma   90.00
#
_symmetry.space_group_name_H-M   'P 1'
#
loop_
_entity.id
_entity.type
_entity.pdbx_description
1 polymer ?
#
loop_
_entity_poly.entity_id
_entity_poly.type
_entity_poly.pdbx_seq_one_letter_code
_entity_poly.pdbx_strand_id
1 'polypeptide(L)'
;MMNSSRLVKLLLSAWLCALCSPGRAAETATEYKLLLAPASWRAAAAAYKLNAPDKERDIYFYDTQDLALYARGLVLRARAGKKKGDTTVKFRPPQGPVPADVSAQDGFKCENDATLSGATKSCSLTAPREPADIAAVAAGDRKPRHLFTGTQRAWAGEIWEGLRPLGPIKSFSWEVPHPALDALAFERWDLPGGPSYYEVSFRASSGGEAGLSLLLKELAQLGIKPAARQSSKTLAAMEFFSRP
;
A
#
# COMPACT_ATOMS: atom_id res chain seq x y z
N MET A 1 -55.75 -54.40 -41.88
CA MET A 1 -56.67 -53.26 -42.13
C MET A 1 -56.14 -52.05 -41.38
N MET A 2 -56.13 -50.90 -42.06
CA MET A 2 -55.83 -49.51 -41.65
C MET A 2 -56.43 -49.12 -40.27
N ASN A 3 -55.98 -48.13 -39.48
CA ASN A 3 -55.49 -46.75 -39.72
C ASN A 3 -54.76 -46.28 -38.42
N SER A 4 -53.61 -45.62 -38.44
CA SER A 4 -53.37 -44.17 -38.65
C SER A 4 -54.19 -43.22 -37.74
N SER A 5 -53.55 -42.61 -36.73
CA SER A 5 -53.47 -41.13 -36.57
C SER A 5 -52.91 -40.69 -35.21
N ARG A 6 -51.72 -40.06 -35.27
CA ARG A 6 -51.22 -38.82 -34.62
C ARG A 6 -51.62 -38.46 -33.17
N LEU A 7 -50.61 -37.96 -32.43
CA LEU A 7 -50.54 -36.79 -31.52
C LEU A 7 -49.65 -37.17 -30.31
N VAL A 8 -48.68 -36.44 -29.76
CA VAL A 8 -48.04 -35.13 -29.96
C VAL A 8 -46.64 -35.28 -29.34
N LYS A 9 -45.63 -34.71 -30.01
CA LYS A 9 -44.26 -34.58 -29.49
C LYS A 9 -44.26 -33.62 -28.29
N LEU A 10 -43.93 -34.07 -27.08
CA LEU A 10 -43.46 -33.17 -26.01
C LEU A 10 -41.93 -33.09 -26.06
N LEU A 11 -41.44 -31.98 -26.61
CA LEU A 11 -40.06 -31.53 -26.41
C LEU A 11 -40.00 -30.80 -25.07
N LEU A 12 -39.51 -31.44 -24.01
CA LEU A 12 -38.96 -30.70 -22.87
C LEU A 12 -37.52 -30.34 -23.19
N SER A 13 -37.33 -29.10 -23.63
CA SER A 13 -36.04 -28.45 -23.67
C SER A 13 -35.62 -28.12 -22.24
N ALA A 14 -34.67 -28.88 -21.70
CA ALA A 14 -33.98 -28.54 -20.46
C ALA A 14 -33.08 -27.32 -20.72
N TRP A 15 -33.58 -26.12 -20.41
CA TRP A 15 -32.75 -24.94 -20.29
C TRP A 15 -31.92 -25.08 -19.02
N LEU A 16 -30.65 -25.43 -19.20
CA LEU A 16 -29.63 -25.37 -18.17
C LEU A 16 -29.48 -23.88 -17.78
N CYS A 17 -30.02 -23.54 -16.62
CA CYS A 17 -29.80 -22.25 -15.98
C CYS A 17 -28.32 -22.20 -15.59
N ALA A 18 -27.48 -21.65 -16.46
CA ALA A 18 -26.13 -21.25 -16.11
C ALA A 18 -26.24 -20.08 -15.13
N LEU A 19 -26.33 -20.41 -13.84
CA LEU A 19 -26.07 -19.49 -12.75
C LEU A 19 -24.62 -19.02 -12.90
N CYS A 20 -24.47 -17.90 -13.62
CA CYS A 20 -23.35 -17.00 -13.45
C CYS A 20 -23.32 -16.65 -11.95
N SER A 21 -22.50 -17.38 -11.20
CA SER A 21 -22.16 -16.95 -9.85
C SER A 21 -21.57 -15.55 -9.99
N PRO A 22 -22.09 -14.52 -9.32
CA PRO A 22 -21.40 -13.24 -9.26
C PRO A 22 -19.98 -13.56 -8.76
N GLY A 23 -18.99 -13.20 -9.57
CA GLY A 23 -17.59 -13.43 -9.24
C GLY A 23 -17.37 -12.98 -7.80
N ARG A 24 -16.96 -13.92 -6.93
CA ARG A 24 -16.50 -13.61 -5.59
C ARG A 24 -15.53 -12.44 -5.76
N ALA A 25 -15.89 -11.28 -5.22
CA ALA A 25 -14.95 -10.17 -5.11
C ALA A 25 -13.68 -10.77 -4.50
N ALA A 26 -12.56 -10.72 -5.24
CA ALA A 26 -11.29 -11.20 -4.71
C ALA A 26 -11.11 -10.53 -3.35
N GLU A 27 -11.07 -11.33 -2.29
CA GLU A 27 -10.99 -10.84 -0.93
C GLU A 27 -9.73 -9.98 -0.85
N THR A 28 -9.92 -8.66 -0.65
CA THR A 28 -8.80 -7.73 -0.64
C THR A 28 -7.93 -8.07 0.55
N ALA A 29 -6.72 -8.56 0.31
CA ALA A 29 -5.76 -8.87 1.36
C ALA A 29 -5.64 -7.70 2.35
N THR A 30 -5.59 -8.03 3.63
CA THR A 30 -5.38 -7.05 4.70
C THR A 30 -3.91 -7.06 5.08
N GLU A 31 -3.26 -5.91 5.04
CA GLU A 31 -1.92 -5.73 5.59
C GLU A 31 -2.04 -5.15 7.01
N TYR A 32 -1.59 -5.92 7.99
CA TYR A 32 -1.57 -5.53 9.39
C TYR A 32 -0.24 -4.84 9.70
N LYS A 33 -0.30 -3.61 10.20
CA LYS A 33 0.84 -2.72 10.41
C LYS A 33 0.91 -2.31 11.88
N LEU A 34 2.10 -2.44 12.44
CA LEU A 34 2.42 -2.04 13.80
C LEU A 34 3.60 -1.09 13.78
N LEU A 35 3.38 0.16 14.18
CA LEU A 35 4.49 1.03 14.54
C LEU A 35 5.11 0.54 15.85
N LEU A 36 6.44 0.47 15.86
CA LEU A 36 7.22 0.12 17.04
C LEU A 36 7.69 1.39 17.76
N ALA A 37 7.78 1.33 19.08
CA ALA A 37 8.39 2.40 19.85
C ALA A 37 9.87 2.56 19.46
N PRO A 38 10.42 3.78 19.37
CA PRO A 38 11.83 3.99 18.98
C PRO A 38 12.83 3.20 19.81
N ALA A 39 12.60 3.13 21.13
CA ALA A 39 13.44 2.36 22.06
C ALA A 39 13.44 0.85 21.78
N SER A 40 12.44 0.33 21.07
CA SER A 40 12.29 -1.09 20.78
C SER A 40 12.97 -1.52 19.47
N TRP A 41 13.45 -0.59 18.64
CA TRP A 41 14.10 -0.93 17.37
C TRP A 41 15.32 -1.82 17.55
N ARG A 42 16.20 -1.50 18.52
CA ARG A 42 17.42 -2.30 18.77
C ARG A 42 17.09 -3.74 19.15
N ALA A 43 16.06 -3.94 19.98
CA ALA A 43 15.60 -5.27 20.37
C ALA A 43 15.01 -6.03 19.17
N ALA A 44 14.18 -5.37 18.36
CA ALA A 44 13.63 -5.96 17.14
C ALA A 44 14.72 -6.34 16.13
N ALA A 45 15.67 -5.44 15.88
CA ALA A 45 16.78 -5.70 14.97
C ALA A 45 17.63 -6.89 15.41
N ALA A 46 17.91 -7.03 16.72
CA ALA A 46 18.64 -8.17 17.25
C ALA A 46 17.83 -9.48 17.16
N ALA A 47 16.57 -9.46 17.60
CA ALA A 47 15.72 -10.66 17.65
C ALA A 47 15.41 -11.24 16.26
N TYR A 48 15.11 -10.37 15.30
CA TYR A 48 14.78 -10.76 13.92
C TYR A 48 15.99 -10.73 12.97
N LYS A 49 17.20 -10.50 13.51
CA LYS A 49 18.47 -10.48 12.75
C LYS A 49 18.43 -9.53 11.55
N LEU A 50 17.90 -8.31 11.76
CA LEU A 50 17.76 -7.25 10.75
C LEU A 50 19.13 -6.62 10.45
N ASN A 51 19.98 -7.37 9.75
CA ASN A 51 21.33 -6.96 9.37
C ASN A 51 21.28 -6.03 8.15
N ALA A 52 21.85 -6.44 7.01
CA ALA A 52 21.75 -5.69 5.78
C ALA A 52 20.29 -5.66 5.27
N PRO A 53 19.75 -4.51 4.85
CA PRO A 53 18.41 -4.40 4.31
C PRO A 53 18.32 -5.03 2.92
N ASP A 54 17.18 -5.65 2.62
CA ASP A 54 16.89 -6.17 1.28
C ASP A 54 16.73 -5.03 0.27
N LYS A 55 16.18 -3.90 0.74
CA LYS A 55 16.02 -2.69 -0.07
C LYS A 55 16.36 -1.46 0.75
N GLU A 56 17.15 -0.60 0.13
CA GLU A 56 17.45 0.75 0.58
C GLU A 56 16.98 1.72 -0.51
N ARG A 57 16.11 2.68 -0.14
CA ARG A 57 15.49 3.62 -1.08
C ARG A 57 15.30 4.99 -0.45
N ASP A 58 15.40 6.02 -1.28
CA ASP A 58 14.92 7.36 -0.95
C ASP A 58 13.44 7.45 -1.27
N ILE A 59 12.66 7.94 -0.32
CA ILE A 59 11.23 8.19 -0.51
C ILE A 59 11.01 9.71 -0.56
N TYR A 60 10.21 10.12 -1.54
CA TYR A 60 9.69 11.47 -1.66
C TYR A 60 8.18 11.40 -1.72
N PHE A 61 7.49 12.18 -0.90
CA PHE A 61 6.08 12.47 -1.10
C PHE A 61 5.93 13.76 -1.91
N TYR A 62 4.79 13.95 -2.54
CA TYR A 62 4.47 15.19 -3.25
C TYR A 62 3.11 15.68 -2.79
N ASP A 63 3.10 16.87 -2.19
CA ASP A 63 1.90 17.53 -1.70
C ASP A 63 2.14 19.05 -1.69
N THR A 64 1.10 19.82 -1.40
CA THR A 64 1.19 21.25 -1.11
C THR A 64 1.75 21.48 0.31
N GLN A 65 2.10 22.73 0.63
CA GLN A 65 2.59 23.10 1.96
C GLN A 65 1.61 22.71 3.08
N ASP A 66 0.31 22.82 2.83
CA ASP A 66 -0.79 22.53 3.74
C ASP A 66 -1.31 21.09 3.65
N LEU A 67 -0.63 20.21 2.90
CA LEU A 67 -0.98 18.80 2.71
C LEU A 67 -2.39 18.60 2.12
N ALA A 68 -2.77 19.41 1.13
CA ALA A 68 -4.11 19.43 0.54
C ALA A 68 -4.47 18.11 -0.16
N LEU A 69 -3.50 17.39 -0.76
CA LEU A 69 -3.77 16.06 -1.33
C LEU A 69 -4.05 15.05 -0.23
N TYR A 70 -3.22 15.03 0.81
CA TYR A 70 -3.40 14.14 1.95
C TYR A 70 -4.75 14.38 2.65
N ALA A 71 -5.18 15.63 2.81
CA ALA A 71 -6.48 15.97 3.38
C ALA A 71 -7.66 15.38 2.59
N ARG A 72 -7.46 15.13 1.28
CA ARG A 72 -8.41 14.42 0.40
C ARG A 72 -8.15 12.90 0.37
N GLY A 73 -7.27 12.37 1.20
CA GLY A 73 -6.91 10.95 1.20
C GLY A 73 -6.09 10.51 -0.02
N LEU A 74 -5.45 11.44 -0.75
CA LEU A 74 -4.57 11.15 -1.86
C LEU A 74 -3.10 11.27 -1.43
N VAL A 75 -2.30 10.26 -1.77
CA VAL A 75 -0.86 10.25 -1.54
C VAL A 75 -0.15 10.04 -2.88
N LEU A 76 0.72 10.99 -3.23
CA LEU A 76 1.66 10.87 -4.34
C LEU A 76 3.04 10.57 -3.75
N ARG A 77 3.68 9.50 -4.22
CA ARG A 77 4.99 9.06 -3.73
C ARG A 77 5.91 8.69 -4.87
N ALA A 78 7.19 9.01 -4.76
CA ALA A 78 8.25 8.37 -5.52
C ALA A 78 9.21 7.63 -4.58
N ARG A 79 9.79 6.53 -5.07
CA ARG A 79 10.87 5.82 -4.40
C ARG A 79 12.03 5.66 -5.36
N ALA A 80 13.23 6.04 -4.95
CA ALA A 80 14.45 5.87 -5.73
C ALA A 80 15.40 4.91 -5.01
N GLY A 81 15.67 3.74 -5.59
CA GLY A 81 16.79 2.89 -5.19
C GLY A 81 18.01 3.12 -6.10
N LYS A 82 19.11 2.41 -5.84
CA LYS A 82 20.36 2.56 -6.61
C LYS A 82 20.22 2.39 -8.13
N LYS A 83 19.33 1.51 -8.58
CA LYS A 83 19.13 1.18 -10.01
C LYS A 83 17.70 1.32 -10.51
N LYS A 84 16.72 1.37 -9.61
CA LYS A 84 15.30 1.31 -9.96
C LYS A 84 14.51 2.28 -9.10
N GLY A 85 13.67 3.08 -9.74
CA GLY A 85 12.68 3.90 -9.08
C GLY A 85 11.25 3.49 -9.41
N ASP A 86 10.30 4.05 -8.69
CA ASP A 86 8.88 3.95 -9.00
C ASP A 86 8.12 5.17 -8.47
N THR A 87 6.97 5.46 -9.09
CA THR A 87 5.94 6.35 -8.54
C THR A 87 4.72 5.56 -8.12
N THR A 88 4.06 6.00 -7.06
CA THR A 88 2.78 5.47 -6.59
C THR A 88 1.79 6.61 -6.45
N VAL A 89 0.59 6.42 -7.01
CA VAL A 89 -0.63 7.17 -6.63
C VAL A 89 -1.42 6.27 -5.72
N LYS A 90 -1.80 6.73 -4.52
CA LYS A 90 -2.56 5.94 -3.52
C LYS A 90 -3.73 6.75 -2.96
N PHE A 91 -4.92 6.18 -2.95
CA PHE A 91 -6.09 6.71 -2.27
C PHE A 91 -6.39 5.93 -0.98
N ARG A 92 -6.72 6.65 0.10
CA ARG A 92 -7.02 6.09 1.43
C ARG A 92 -8.03 7.00 2.21
N PRO A 93 -9.33 6.67 2.24
CA PRO A 93 -9.99 5.65 1.43
C PRO A 93 -10.15 6.09 -0.05
N PRO A 94 -10.47 5.16 -0.96
CA PRO A 94 -10.88 5.51 -2.33
C PRO A 94 -12.09 6.47 -2.35
N GLN A 95 -12.03 7.52 -3.17
CA GLN A 95 -13.11 8.50 -3.34
C GLN A 95 -14.15 8.07 -4.39
N GLY A 96 -14.59 6.82 -4.35
CA GLY A 96 -15.53 6.24 -5.33
C GLY A 96 -14.99 4.97 -6.01
N PRO A 97 -15.69 4.50 -7.07
CA PRO A 97 -15.25 3.33 -7.82
C PRO A 97 -13.93 3.61 -8.53
N VAL A 98 -13.06 2.60 -8.59
CA VAL A 98 -11.80 2.71 -9.33
C VAL A 98 -12.11 2.62 -10.83
N PRO A 99 -11.62 3.55 -11.67
CA PRO A 99 -11.77 3.47 -13.11
C PRO A 99 -11.23 2.16 -13.69
N ALA A 100 -11.90 1.62 -14.71
CA ALA A 100 -11.52 0.33 -15.29
C ALA A 100 -10.10 0.33 -15.89
N ASP A 101 -9.74 1.42 -16.57
CA ASP A 101 -8.42 1.65 -17.15
C ASP A 101 -7.30 1.70 -16.10
N VAL A 102 -7.59 2.22 -14.89
CA VAL A 102 -6.69 2.20 -13.73
C VAL A 102 -6.58 0.78 -13.18
N SER A 103 -7.72 0.11 -12.96
CA SER A 103 -7.75 -1.23 -12.35
C SER A 103 -7.11 -2.31 -13.23
N ALA A 104 -7.06 -2.08 -14.54
CA ALA A 104 -6.42 -2.97 -15.51
C ALA A 104 -4.91 -2.73 -15.67
N GLN A 105 -4.33 -1.69 -15.05
CA GLN A 105 -2.89 -1.45 -15.14
C GLN A 105 -2.09 -2.45 -14.31
N ASP A 106 -0.96 -2.86 -14.86
CA ASP A 106 0.08 -3.51 -14.07
C ASP A 106 0.53 -2.59 -12.93
N GLY A 107 0.59 -3.14 -11.71
CA GLY A 107 0.92 -2.39 -10.50
C GLY A 107 -0.27 -1.71 -9.82
N PHE A 108 -1.50 -1.91 -10.33
CA PHE A 108 -2.71 -1.60 -9.58
C PHE A 108 -2.95 -2.62 -8.46
N LYS A 109 -3.35 -2.16 -7.27
CA LYS A 109 -3.73 -3.00 -6.14
C LYS A 109 -4.66 -2.27 -5.18
N CYS A 110 -5.64 -2.98 -4.61
CA CYS A 110 -6.35 -2.56 -3.40
C CYS A 110 -6.07 -3.51 -2.24
N GLU A 111 -5.97 -2.97 -1.03
CA GLU A 111 -5.76 -3.69 0.22
C GLU A 111 -6.45 -2.97 1.38
N ASN A 112 -6.67 -3.67 2.48
CA ASN A 112 -7.01 -3.03 3.74
C ASN A 112 -5.73 -2.79 4.53
N ASP A 113 -5.45 -1.53 4.89
CA ASP A 113 -4.37 -1.20 5.82
C ASP A 113 -4.93 -1.24 7.25
N ALA A 114 -4.60 -2.29 8.02
CA ALA A 114 -5.05 -2.48 9.39
C ALA A 114 -3.95 -2.09 10.40
N THR A 115 -4.35 -1.41 11.47
CA THR A 115 -3.50 -1.04 12.62
C THR A 115 -4.25 -1.38 13.91
N LEU A 116 -3.64 -1.19 15.08
CA LEU A 116 -4.37 -1.32 16.36
C LEU A 116 -5.51 -0.29 16.51
N SER A 117 -5.51 0.78 15.70
CA SER A 117 -6.56 1.80 15.71
C SER A 117 -7.70 1.55 14.72
N GLY A 118 -7.63 0.45 13.96
CA GLY A 118 -8.63 0.07 12.96
C GLY A 118 -8.06 -0.12 11.56
N ALA A 119 -8.94 -0.42 10.61
CA ALA A 119 -8.61 -0.71 9.22
C ALA A 119 -9.12 0.36 8.27
N THR A 120 -8.37 0.63 7.20
CA THR A 120 -8.78 1.54 6.13
C THR A 120 -8.48 0.92 4.79
N LYS A 121 -9.50 0.79 3.93
CA LYS A 121 -9.29 0.38 2.54
C LYS A 121 -8.40 1.39 1.83
N SER A 122 -7.48 0.90 1.03
CA SER A 122 -6.65 1.73 0.19
C SER A 122 -6.47 1.10 -1.18
N CYS A 123 -6.32 1.92 -2.21
CA CYS A 123 -6.02 1.47 -3.56
C CYS A 123 -4.86 2.29 -4.10
N SER A 124 -3.97 1.65 -4.85
CA SER A 124 -2.78 2.29 -5.40
C SER A 124 -2.45 1.80 -6.80
N LEU A 125 -1.76 2.65 -7.55
CA LEU A 125 -1.22 2.38 -8.87
C LEU A 125 0.26 2.75 -8.86
N THR A 126 1.12 1.74 -8.95
CA THR A 126 2.58 1.92 -8.97
C THR A 126 3.12 1.70 -10.37
N ALA A 127 4.01 2.59 -10.82
CA ALA A 127 4.65 2.50 -12.13
C ALA A 127 6.18 2.70 -12.00
N PRO A 128 7.00 1.98 -12.79
CA PRO A 128 8.46 2.13 -12.74
C PRO A 128 8.90 3.51 -13.24
N ARG A 129 9.98 4.02 -12.64
CA ARG A 129 10.63 5.29 -13.01
C ARG A 129 12.14 5.24 -12.88
N GLU A 130 12.82 6.02 -13.70
CA GLU A 130 14.26 6.17 -13.59
C GLU A 130 14.61 6.97 -12.33
N PRO A 131 15.59 6.50 -11.52
CA PRO A 131 16.06 7.27 -10.36
C PRO A 131 16.50 8.70 -10.70
N ALA A 132 17.05 8.92 -11.90
CA ALA A 132 17.45 10.23 -12.38
C ALA A 132 16.27 11.20 -12.57
N ASP A 133 15.11 10.71 -13.04
CA ASP A 133 13.91 11.54 -13.15
C ASP A 133 13.39 11.96 -11.77
N ILE A 134 13.45 11.05 -10.80
CA ILE A 134 13.05 11.33 -9.41
C ILE A 134 14.01 12.38 -8.81
N ALA A 135 15.32 12.24 -9.04
CA ALA A 135 16.32 13.19 -8.57
C ALA A 135 16.11 14.59 -9.16
N ALA A 136 15.84 14.70 -10.47
CA ALA A 136 15.56 15.98 -11.12
C ALA A 136 14.32 16.68 -10.55
N VAL A 137 13.26 15.93 -10.22
CA VAL A 137 12.07 16.50 -9.56
C VAL A 137 12.38 16.90 -8.11
N ALA A 138 13.15 16.08 -7.38
CA ALA A 138 13.57 16.38 -6.01
C ALA A 138 14.44 17.64 -5.93
N ALA A 139 15.28 17.89 -6.94
CA ALA A 139 16.10 19.10 -7.05
C ALA A 139 15.31 20.35 -7.49
N GLY A 140 14.06 20.19 -7.94
CA GLY A 140 13.24 21.29 -8.45
C GLY A 140 13.44 21.60 -9.94
N ASP A 141 14.28 20.84 -10.66
CA ASP A 141 14.55 21.03 -12.08
C ASP A 141 13.34 20.67 -12.97
N ARG A 142 12.42 19.84 -12.44
CA ARG A 142 11.19 19.41 -13.13
C ARG A 142 10.00 19.43 -12.20
N LYS A 143 8.83 19.81 -12.71
CA LYS A 143 7.57 19.76 -11.95
C LYS A 143 7.18 18.29 -11.60
N PRO A 144 6.63 18.02 -10.39
CA PRO A 144 6.21 16.67 -9.97
C PRO A 144 5.30 15.94 -10.96
N ARG A 145 4.40 16.67 -11.65
CA ARG A 145 3.48 16.09 -12.65
C ARG A 145 4.18 15.28 -13.75
N HIS A 146 5.43 15.62 -14.09
CA HIS A 146 6.18 14.92 -15.14
C HIS A 146 6.68 13.55 -14.70
N LEU A 147 6.71 13.28 -13.39
CA LEU A 147 7.15 12.01 -12.84
C LEU A 147 6.06 10.93 -12.93
N PHE A 148 4.79 11.31 -12.93
CA PHE A 148 3.67 10.37 -12.93
C PHE A 148 3.26 9.97 -14.36
N THR A 149 2.74 8.76 -14.57
CA THR A 149 2.19 8.33 -15.88
C THR A 149 0.94 9.13 -16.25
N GLY A 150 0.49 9.05 -17.51
CA GLY A 150 -0.79 9.63 -17.93
C GLY A 150 -1.96 9.09 -17.11
N THR A 151 -2.03 7.77 -16.94
CA THR A 151 -3.06 7.09 -16.13
C THR A 151 -3.01 7.48 -14.66
N GLN A 152 -1.80 7.55 -14.07
CA GLN A 152 -1.62 8.02 -12.70
C GLN A 152 -2.12 9.46 -12.53
N ARG A 153 -1.81 10.34 -13.50
CA ARG A 153 -2.27 11.73 -13.45
C ARG A 153 -3.78 11.86 -13.56
N ALA A 154 -4.37 11.16 -14.52
CA ALA A 154 -5.81 11.15 -14.73
C ALA A 154 -6.55 10.65 -13.47
N TRP A 155 -6.03 9.61 -12.82
CA TRP A 155 -6.64 9.07 -11.61
C TRP A 155 -6.50 9.99 -10.39
N ALA A 156 -5.36 10.65 -10.24
CA ALA A 156 -5.13 11.61 -9.15
C ALA A 156 -5.94 12.93 -9.31
N GLY A 157 -6.43 13.24 -10.51
CA GLY A 157 -7.24 14.44 -10.77
C GLY A 157 -6.39 15.69 -11.05
N GLU A 158 -6.86 16.87 -10.65
CA GLU A 158 -6.37 18.16 -11.20
C GLU A 158 -5.38 18.94 -10.33
N ILE A 159 -5.17 18.56 -9.06
CA ILE A 159 -4.26 19.32 -8.17
C ILE A 159 -2.80 18.91 -8.43
N TRP A 160 -2.16 19.64 -9.34
CA TRP A 160 -0.73 19.47 -9.68
C TRP A 160 0.11 20.72 -9.44
N GLU A 161 -0.51 21.88 -9.31
CA GLU A 161 0.19 23.14 -9.04
C GLU A 161 0.46 23.28 -7.54
N GLY A 162 1.58 23.91 -7.19
CA GLY A 162 2.01 24.07 -5.79
C GLY A 162 2.55 22.80 -5.14
N LEU A 163 2.56 21.66 -5.85
CA LEU A 163 3.17 20.43 -5.35
C LEU A 163 4.69 20.59 -5.26
N ARG A 164 5.24 20.18 -4.12
CA ARG A 164 6.69 20.17 -3.86
C ARG A 164 7.14 18.81 -3.32
N PRO A 165 8.40 18.42 -3.51
CA PRO A 165 8.95 17.23 -2.87
C PRO A 165 8.96 17.40 -1.34
N LEU A 166 8.45 16.39 -0.63
CA LEU A 166 8.54 16.23 0.81
C LEU A 166 9.46 15.02 1.09
N GLY A 167 10.73 15.30 1.34
CA GLY A 167 11.79 14.30 1.45
C GLY A 167 13.18 14.92 1.20
N PRO A 168 14.24 14.10 1.05
CA PRO A 168 14.20 12.63 1.06
C PRO A 168 13.95 12.04 2.45
N ILE A 169 13.29 10.89 2.48
CA ILE A 169 13.25 9.97 3.62
C ILE A 169 14.10 8.75 3.26
N LYS A 170 15.08 8.41 4.09
CA LYS A 170 15.88 7.19 3.90
C LYS A 170 15.07 6.00 4.41
N SER A 171 14.70 5.09 3.51
CA SER A 171 13.91 3.90 3.84
C SER A 171 14.75 2.63 3.70
N PHE A 172 14.63 1.77 4.70
CA PHE A 172 15.25 0.45 4.77
C PHE A 172 14.17 -0.58 5.02
N SER A 173 14.17 -1.68 4.28
CA SER A 173 13.20 -2.77 4.47
C SER A 173 13.87 -4.13 4.52
N TRP A 174 13.32 -5.00 5.36
CA TRP A 174 13.72 -6.40 5.52
C TRP A 174 12.48 -7.29 5.44
N GLU A 175 12.59 -8.41 4.74
CA GLU A 175 11.57 -9.46 4.69
C GLU A 175 12.07 -10.66 5.51
N VAL A 176 11.31 -11.00 6.56
CA VAL A 176 11.69 -12.04 7.52
C VAL A 176 10.65 -13.16 7.47
N PRO A 177 11.04 -14.39 7.04
CA PRO A 177 10.14 -15.53 7.07
C PRO A 177 9.59 -15.80 8.47
N HIS A 178 8.31 -16.16 8.55
CA HIS A 178 7.63 -16.45 9.81
C HIS A 178 7.01 -17.85 9.78
N PRO A 179 7.09 -18.64 10.87
CA PRO A 179 6.57 -20.02 10.86
C PRO A 179 5.04 -20.11 10.82
N ALA A 180 4.33 -19.07 11.25
CA ALA A 180 2.87 -19.09 11.42
C ALA A 180 2.14 -17.93 10.71
N LEU A 181 2.88 -17.04 10.06
CA LEU A 181 2.33 -15.87 9.35
C LEU A 181 2.97 -15.82 7.97
N ASP A 182 2.38 -15.05 7.05
CA ASP A 182 3.13 -14.57 5.89
C ASP A 182 4.39 -13.82 6.38
N ALA A 183 5.39 -13.73 5.50
CA ALA A 183 6.66 -13.09 5.84
C ALA A 183 6.43 -11.69 6.46
N LEU A 184 7.12 -11.44 7.56
CA LEU A 184 7.10 -10.14 8.24
C LEU A 184 7.93 -9.16 7.43
N ALA A 185 7.35 -8.00 7.11
CA ALA A 185 8.09 -6.88 6.56
C ALA A 185 8.45 -5.92 7.69
N PHE A 186 9.74 -5.76 7.97
CA PHE A 186 10.23 -4.68 8.83
C PHE A 186 10.62 -3.50 7.96
N GLU A 187 10.21 -2.30 8.36
CA GLU A 187 10.65 -1.06 7.73
C GLU A 187 11.19 -0.07 8.76
N ARG A 188 12.28 0.60 8.40
CA ARG A 188 12.81 1.79 9.10
C ARG A 188 12.82 2.96 8.13
N TRP A 189 12.25 4.09 8.55
CA TRP A 189 12.34 5.36 7.84
C TRP A 189 13.11 6.35 8.70
N ASP A 190 14.18 6.92 8.15
CA ASP A 190 15.00 7.94 8.79
C ASP A 190 14.77 9.28 8.10
N LEU A 191 14.29 10.27 8.85
CA LEU A 191 14.10 11.63 8.36
C LEU A 191 15.38 12.44 8.61
N PRO A 192 15.90 13.20 7.63
CA PRO A 192 17.09 14.02 7.80
C PRO A 192 16.90 15.04 8.94
N GLY A 193 17.73 14.95 9.99
CA GLY A 193 17.64 15.81 11.17
C GLY A 193 16.37 15.62 12.02
N GLY A 194 15.59 14.58 11.73
CA GLY A 194 14.29 14.32 12.35
C GLY A 194 14.23 12.96 13.07
N PRO A 195 13.01 12.53 13.46
CA PRO A 195 12.82 11.22 14.07
C PRO A 195 12.97 10.09 13.05
N SER A 196 13.21 8.88 13.58
CA SER A 196 13.06 7.64 12.83
C SER A 196 11.71 6.98 13.15
N TYR A 197 11.12 6.34 12.14
CA TYR A 197 9.91 5.53 12.28
C TYR A 197 10.23 4.07 12.00
N TYR A 198 9.65 3.18 12.79
CA TYR A 198 9.87 1.74 12.72
C TYR A 198 8.52 1.04 12.61
N GLU A 199 8.38 0.14 11.64
CA GLU A 199 7.16 -0.61 11.41
C GLU A 199 7.49 -2.09 11.24
N VAL A 200 6.62 -2.94 11.74
CA VAL A 200 6.52 -4.34 11.33
C VAL A 200 5.14 -4.57 10.73
N SER A 201 5.07 -5.27 9.61
CA SER A 201 3.81 -5.63 8.98
C SER A 201 3.80 -7.06 8.48
N PHE A 202 2.60 -7.59 8.25
CA PHE A 202 2.39 -8.83 7.53
C PHE A 202 1.06 -8.76 6.77
N ARG A 203 0.90 -9.57 5.73
CA ARG A 203 -0.35 -9.67 4.99
C ARG A 203 -1.12 -10.91 5.42
N ALA A 204 -2.44 -10.82 5.38
CA ALA A 204 -3.32 -11.96 5.57
C ALA A 204 -4.56 -11.81 4.70
N SER A 205 -4.90 -12.89 3.99
CA SER A 205 -6.17 -12.99 3.26
C SER A 205 -7.32 -13.40 4.19
N SER A 206 -7.03 -14.17 5.25
CA SER A 206 -7.98 -14.56 6.29
C SER A 206 -7.25 -14.74 7.64
N GLY A 207 -7.99 -14.72 8.76
CA GLY A 207 -7.42 -14.98 10.10
C GLY A 207 -6.45 -13.92 10.64
N GLY A 208 -6.39 -12.74 10.02
CA GLY A 208 -5.37 -11.74 10.32
C GLY A 208 -5.42 -11.15 11.74
N GLU A 209 -6.59 -11.09 12.38
CA GLU A 209 -6.70 -10.65 13.79
C GLU A 209 -6.01 -11.63 14.77
N ALA A 210 -6.14 -12.93 14.51
CA ALA A 210 -5.42 -13.96 15.26
C ALA A 210 -3.91 -13.86 15.01
N GLY A 211 -3.51 -13.60 13.75
CA GLY A 211 -2.11 -13.36 13.41
C GLY A 211 -1.52 -12.11 14.07
N LEU A 212 -2.31 -11.03 14.18
CA LEU A 212 -1.90 -9.81 14.87
C LEU A 212 -1.73 -10.06 16.37
N SER A 213 -2.65 -10.83 16.96
CA SER A 213 -2.58 -11.22 18.37
C SER A 213 -1.35 -12.09 18.65
N LEU A 214 -1.02 -13.01 17.75
CA LEU A 214 0.20 -13.81 17.82
C LEU A 214 1.45 -12.91 17.78
N LEU A 215 1.53 -12.03 16.78
CA LEU A 215 2.66 -11.13 16.62
C LEU A 215 2.84 -10.22 17.86
N LEU A 216 1.77 -9.63 18.37
CA LEU A 216 1.82 -8.80 19.59
C LEU A 216 2.36 -9.57 20.79
N LYS A 217 1.95 -10.83 20.96
CA LYS A 217 2.43 -11.69 22.05
C LYS A 217 3.92 -11.98 21.90
N GLU A 218 4.38 -12.32 20.70
CA GLU A 218 5.80 -12.55 20.42
C GLU A 218 6.66 -11.30 20.65
N LEU A 219 6.22 -10.15 20.14
CA LEU A 219 6.90 -8.87 20.36
C LEU A 219 7.00 -8.56 21.86
N ALA A 220 5.93 -8.78 22.62
CA ALA A 220 5.92 -8.57 24.06
C ALA A 220 6.92 -9.49 24.80
N GLN A 221 7.02 -10.76 24.42
CA GLN A 221 8.00 -11.72 24.97
C GLN A 221 9.45 -11.28 24.70
N LEU A 222 9.68 -10.59 23.59
CA LEU A 222 10.98 -10.03 23.21
C LEU A 222 11.23 -8.64 23.80
N GLY A 223 10.31 -8.10 24.61
CA GLY A 223 10.39 -6.74 25.15
C GLY A 223 10.24 -5.62 24.10
N ILE A 224 9.73 -5.96 22.92
CA ILE A 224 9.48 -5.03 21.82
C ILE A 224 8.07 -4.46 21.99
N LYS A 225 7.98 -3.14 22.14
CA LYS A 225 6.71 -2.46 22.40
C LYS A 225 6.20 -1.77 21.14
N PRO A 226 4.91 -1.88 20.82
CA PRO A 226 4.27 -0.98 19.87
C PRO A 226 4.41 0.48 20.32
N ALA A 227 4.44 1.40 19.36
CA ALA A 227 4.37 2.82 19.65
C ALA A 227 3.03 3.16 20.33
N ALA A 228 3.06 4.11 21.27
CA ALA A 228 1.86 4.54 22.01
C ALA A 228 0.75 5.07 21.08
N ARG A 229 1.14 5.67 19.95
CA ARG A 229 0.23 6.12 18.90
C ARG A 229 0.47 5.32 17.62
N GLN A 230 -0.55 4.61 17.17
CA GLN A 230 -0.55 3.88 15.90
C GLN A 230 -1.06 4.78 14.75
N SER A 231 -0.45 5.96 14.62
CA SER A 231 -0.72 6.86 13.50
C SER A 231 -0.04 6.38 12.22
N SER A 232 -0.44 6.92 11.06
CA SER A 232 0.26 6.65 9.80
C SER A 232 1.68 7.26 9.81
N LYS A 233 2.72 6.45 9.59
CA LYS A 233 4.10 6.94 9.37
C LYS A 233 4.19 7.92 8.19
N THR A 234 3.32 7.75 7.19
CA THR A 234 3.23 8.64 6.03
C THR A 234 2.84 10.05 6.46
N LEU A 235 1.78 10.20 7.27
CA LEU A 235 1.33 11.53 7.72
C LEU A 235 2.39 12.21 8.57
N ALA A 236 2.92 11.48 9.55
CA ALA A 236 3.94 12.03 10.45
C ALA A 236 5.19 12.50 9.68
N ALA A 237 5.60 11.75 8.65
CA ALA A 237 6.70 12.15 7.80
C ALA A 237 6.38 13.37 6.91
N MET A 238 5.19 13.40 6.30
CA MET A 238 4.76 14.56 5.48
C MET A 238 4.65 15.83 6.32
N GLU A 239 4.10 15.75 7.54
CA GLU A 239 4.02 16.85 8.52
C GLU A 239 5.39 17.39 8.95
N PHE A 240 6.44 16.55 8.95
CA PHE A 240 7.79 17.01 9.27
C PHE A 240 8.33 17.93 8.16
N PHE A 241 8.20 17.53 6.90
CA PHE A 241 8.66 18.34 5.76
C PHE A 241 7.70 19.49 5.40
N SER A 242 6.45 19.44 5.88
CA SER A 242 5.45 20.48 5.64
C SER A 242 5.57 21.68 6.59
N ARG A 243 6.44 21.62 7.59
CA ARG A 243 6.73 22.75 8.45
C ARG A 243 7.64 23.76 7.73
N PRO A 244 7.46 25.07 7.96
CA PRO A 244 8.34 26.10 7.43
C PRO A 244 9.75 26.03 8.03
#